data_AF-A0A2I1KTY9-F1
#
_entry.id   AF-A0A2I1KTY9-F1
#
_cell.length_a   1.000
_cell.length_b   1.000
_cell.length_c   1.000
_cell.angle_alpha   90.00
_cell.angle_beta   90.00
_cell.angle_gamma   90.00
#
_symmetry.space_group_name_H-M   'P 1'
#
loop_
_entity.id
_entity.type
_entity.pdbx_description
1 polymer ?
#
loop_
_entity_poly.entity_id
_entity_poly.type
_entity_poly.pdbx_seq_one_letter_code
_entity_poly.pdbx_strand_id
1 'polypeptide(L)'
;MHPQDVPATQAIRVRPDAGPTQPPSSTPRTGLFEGQVWRYELSARGGLALGVLGLDLEPAQTGEVLELAVYPEMALDDDGVPDRASTRLGLVERGRPGTVLLDQEGHDLTVPARDLAAHLAATALVPEQWNLWRVDLAALAGRDLGGLALVSQADHGTGWLQLRRRLLPQGDDGAAGLVDLVDTRRGSHSGVGFSRGNTFPATCVPHGMSFLTPLTDARTLGWLYRWHGDPRPRLQGVALSHQPSPWIGERGALQVMPFAGEPVLDPEQRALGFSHDDEVAHPDYYAVALDGGIRVEMTPTSRTAALRVHLPADGGITLDQPAHGELRLSRGLAGARPSSATDAVGGAESGSGGESGSGTGAGQSGDAASVLCFEGWAGGNEGLPSQPAPVRVFVVGQVEGAVGWLPAREADGSARPRPPTCSCPPAPTRSA
;
A
#
# COMPACT_ATOMS: atom_id res chain seq x y z
N MET A 1 32.19 24.02 10.34
CA MET A 1 33.43 23.35 10.79
C MET A 1 34.03 22.68 9.56
N HIS A 2 35.33 22.86 9.28
CA HIS A 2 35.91 22.20 8.11
C HIS A 2 35.89 20.69 8.36
N PRO A 3 35.71 19.86 7.33
CA PRO A 3 35.67 18.39 7.49
C PRO A 3 36.91 17.75 8.12
N GLN A 4 37.98 18.53 8.26
CA GLN A 4 39.22 18.11 8.90
C GLN A 4 39.13 18.11 10.43
N ASP A 5 38.04 18.61 11.02
CA ASP A 5 37.83 18.64 12.47
C ASP A 5 36.96 17.46 13.00
N VAL A 6 36.61 16.49 12.15
CA VAL A 6 36.00 15.23 12.61
C VAL A 6 37.08 14.47 13.39
N PRO A 7 36.86 14.12 14.68
CA PRO A 7 37.86 13.41 15.47
C PRO A 7 38.33 12.14 14.75
N ALA A 8 39.63 11.95 14.62
CA ALA A 8 40.28 10.84 13.89
C ALA A 8 40.08 9.44 14.52
N THR A 9 39.02 9.23 15.31
CA THR A 9 38.95 8.17 16.34
C THR A 9 37.72 7.24 16.26
N GLN A 10 36.86 7.32 15.24
CA GLN A 10 35.62 6.51 15.14
C GLN A 10 35.56 5.58 13.93
N ALA A 11 35.31 4.28 14.16
CA ALA A 11 35.13 3.28 13.11
C ALA A 11 33.69 2.74 13.09
N ILE A 12 33.04 2.77 11.92
CA ILE A 12 31.74 2.13 11.66
C ILE A 12 31.99 0.86 10.86
N ARG A 13 31.67 -0.30 11.42
CA ARG A 13 31.74 -1.59 10.72
C ARG A 13 30.39 -1.92 10.13
N VAL A 14 30.36 -2.41 8.90
CA VAL A 14 29.15 -2.91 8.26
C VAL A 14 29.33 -4.36 7.82
N ARG A 15 28.25 -5.13 7.90
CA ARG A 15 28.21 -6.50 7.37
C ARG A 15 26.83 -6.81 6.80
N PRO A 16 26.72 -7.68 5.78
CA PRO A 16 25.42 -8.17 5.32
C PRO A 16 24.63 -8.78 6.48
N ASP A 17 23.33 -8.53 6.50
CA ASP A 17 22.39 -9.07 7.51
C ASP A 17 20.98 -9.20 6.89
N ALA A 18 20.03 -9.78 7.62
CA ALA A 18 18.66 -9.94 7.14
C ALA A 18 17.74 -8.79 7.59
N GLY A 19 18.16 -7.99 8.58
CA GLY A 19 17.37 -6.88 9.12
C GLY A 19 16.96 -7.08 10.59
N PRO A 20 16.18 -6.12 11.14
CA PRO A 20 15.78 -6.12 12.55
C PRO A 20 15.05 -7.40 12.94
N THR A 21 15.40 -7.99 14.09
CA THR A 21 14.83 -9.29 14.53
C THR A 21 13.46 -9.16 15.17
N GLN A 22 13.18 -8.05 15.87
CA GLN A 22 11.92 -7.83 16.58
C GLN A 22 11.41 -6.39 16.41
N PRO A 23 11.22 -5.90 15.17
CA PRO A 23 10.74 -4.55 14.97
C PRO A 23 9.27 -4.42 15.40
N PRO A 24 8.87 -3.33 16.09
CA PRO A 24 7.54 -3.24 16.68
C PRO A 24 6.41 -2.88 15.70
N SER A 25 6.74 -2.39 14.49
CA SER A 25 5.78 -1.99 13.44
C SER A 25 6.07 -2.61 12.07
N SER A 26 7.14 -3.40 11.94
CA SER A 26 7.63 -3.97 10.67
C SER A 26 7.66 -5.49 10.73
N THR A 27 7.98 -6.15 9.62
CA THR A 27 8.17 -7.60 9.63
C THR A 27 9.60 -7.95 10.04
N PRO A 28 9.79 -8.92 10.96
CA PRO A 28 11.10 -9.41 11.35
C PRO A 28 11.97 -9.83 10.16
N ARG A 29 13.27 -9.54 10.25
CA ARG A 29 14.30 -9.96 9.27
C ARG A 29 13.99 -9.51 7.84
N THR A 30 13.49 -8.28 7.71
CA THR A 30 13.24 -7.65 6.43
C THR A 30 13.77 -6.22 6.39
N GLY A 31 14.19 -5.78 5.20
CA GLY A 31 14.51 -4.40 4.89
C GLY A 31 13.27 -3.59 4.52
N LEU A 32 13.42 -2.26 4.47
CA LEU A 32 12.40 -1.33 4.02
C LEU A 32 11.97 -1.52 2.55
N PHE A 33 12.91 -1.90 1.69
CA PHE A 33 12.69 -2.16 0.26
C PHE A 33 13.48 -3.40 -0.20
N GLU A 34 13.16 -3.93 -1.39
CA GLU A 34 13.89 -5.07 -1.96
C GLU A 34 15.39 -4.75 -2.09
N GLY A 35 16.25 -5.67 -1.65
CA GLY A 35 17.70 -5.54 -1.76
C GLY A 35 18.48 -5.88 -0.50
N GLN A 36 19.79 -5.62 -0.53
CA GLN A 36 20.69 -5.99 0.56
C GLN A 36 20.48 -5.10 1.80
N VAL A 37 20.23 -5.73 2.95
CA VAL A 37 20.28 -5.10 4.26
C VAL A 37 21.67 -5.26 4.87
N TRP A 38 22.19 -4.21 5.49
CA TRP A 38 23.46 -4.23 6.18
C TRP A 38 23.24 -3.94 7.66
N ARG A 39 23.93 -4.64 8.55
CA ARG A 39 24.04 -4.27 9.96
C ARG A 39 25.25 -3.38 10.15
N TYR A 40 25.09 -2.27 10.87
CA TYR A 40 26.20 -1.42 11.30
C TYR A 40 26.50 -1.57 12.79
N GLU A 41 27.76 -1.36 13.16
CA GLU A 41 28.26 -1.35 14.53
C GLU A 41 29.27 -0.20 14.68
N LEU A 42 29.02 0.67 15.65
CA LEU A 42 29.88 1.80 16.00
C LEU A 42 30.90 1.37 17.05
N SER A 43 32.18 1.70 16.87
CA SER A 43 33.23 1.38 17.84
C SER A 43 34.21 2.54 18.07
N ALA A 44 34.58 2.74 19.33
CA ALA A 44 35.40 3.85 19.83
C ALA A 44 36.91 3.75 19.54
N ARG A 45 37.42 2.65 18.96
CA ARG A 45 38.86 2.43 18.78
C ARG A 45 39.30 2.55 17.32
N GLY A 46 39.93 3.68 17.01
CA GLY A 46 40.92 3.84 15.94
C GLY A 46 40.36 4.08 14.55
N GLY A 47 40.56 5.29 14.05
CA GLY A 47 40.46 5.67 12.63
C GLY A 47 39.05 5.83 12.08
N LEU A 48 38.84 6.90 11.31
CA LEU A 48 37.71 7.03 10.39
C LEU A 48 37.85 5.97 9.30
N ALA A 49 36.98 4.95 9.27
CA ALA A 49 37.04 3.94 8.22
C ALA A 49 35.64 3.54 7.75
N LEU A 50 35.40 3.86 6.46
CA LEU A 50 34.23 3.59 5.64
C LEU A 50 33.87 2.11 5.55
N GLY A 51 32.57 1.83 5.63
CA GLY A 51 31.94 0.67 5.02
C GLY A 51 31.15 1.13 3.80
N VAL A 52 31.57 0.69 2.62
CA VAL A 52 31.01 0.98 1.30
C VAL A 52 29.47 0.95 1.29
N LEU A 53 28.82 2.12 1.20
CA LEU A 53 27.52 2.21 0.53
C LEU A 53 27.84 2.05 -0.96
N GLY A 54 27.81 0.80 -1.42
CA GLY A 54 28.18 0.36 -2.77
C GLY A 54 27.31 0.97 -3.85
N LEU A 55 27.54 2.24 -4.11
CA LEU A 55 27.24 2.87 -5.36
C LEU A 55 28.60 2.96 -6.02
N ASP A 56 28.94 2.00 -6.88
CA ASP A 56 29.95 2.28 -7.90
C ASP A 56 29.33 3.33 -8.84
N LEU A 57 30.09 4.41 -9.07
CA LEU A 57 29.54 5.71 -9.44
C LEU A 57 29.68 5.94 -10.93
N GLU A 58 28.74 5.38 -11.68
CA GLU A 58 28.29 6.18 -12.81
C GLU A 58 27.77 7.52 -12.25
N PRO A 59 28.23 8.66 -12.80
CA PRO A 59 27.85 9.99 -12.32
C PRO A 59 26.34 10.09 -12.13
N ALA A 60 25.92 10.74 -11.03
CA ALA A 60 24.50 10.95 -10.78
C ALA A 60 23.85 11.66 -11.97
N GLN A 61 22.70 11.14 -12.40
CA GLN A 61 21.88 11.77 -13.43
C GLN A 61 21.00 12.85 -12.79
N THR A 62 20.61 13.86 -13.56
CA THR A 62 19.64 14.87 -13.09
C THR A 62 18.32 14.19 -12.73
N GLY A 63 17.77 14.48 -11.54
CA GLY A 63 16.53 13.88 -11.03
C GLY A 63 16.74 12.57 -10.25
N GLU A 64 17.99 12.13 -10.10
CA GLU A 64 18.32 10.95 -9.32
C GLU A 64 18.43 11.27 -7.83
N VAL A 65 17.87 10.41 -7.00
CA VAL A 65 17.95 10.48 -5.53
C VAL A 65 18.60 9.23 -4.97
N LEU A 66 19.31 9.41 -3.86
CA LEU A 66 19.71 8.33 -2.98
C LEU A 66 18.68 8.17 -1.87
N GLU A 67 18.10 6.98 -1.79
CA GLU A 67 17.30 6.55 -0.66
C GLU A 67 18.17 5.76 0.31
N LEU A 68 18.32 6.27 1.53
CA LEU A 68 19.00 5.60 2.64
C LEU A 68 17.99 5.34 3.75
N ALA A 69 17.64 4.07 3.95
CA ALA A 69 16.84 3.63 5.08
C ALA A 69 17.76 3.27 6.25
N VAL A 70 17.52 3.87 7.42
CA VAL A 70 18.30 3.68 8.65
C VAL A 70 17.38 3.18 9.75
N TYR A 71 17.75 2.07 10.37
CA TYR A 71 17.08 1.51 11.55
C TYR A 71 18.04 1.50 12.73
N PRO A 72 17.97 2.49 13.63
CA PRO A 72 18.75 2.47 14.87
C PRO A 72 18.18 1.44 15.85
N GLU A 73 19.02 0.55 16.36
CA GLU A 73 18.66 -0.34 17.46
C GLU A 73 18.71 0.45 18.79
N MET A 74 17.67 0.36 19.61
CA MET A 74 17.65 1.00 20.92
C MET A 74 18.45 0.15 21.91
N ALA A 75 19.56 0.70 22.40
CA ALA A 75 20.23 0.15 23.56
C ALA A 75 19.59 0.71 24.85
N LEU A 76 19.70 -0.04 25.93
CA LEU A 76 19.43 0.45 27.28
C LEU A 76 20.78 0.52 28.01
N ASP A 77 21.00 1.59 28.77
CA ASP A 77 22.16 1.66 29.66
C ASP A 77 21.98 0.78 30.91
N ASP A 78 22.97 0.77 31.80
CA ASP A 78 22.99 -0.05 33.02
C ASP A 78 21.82 0.25 33.98
N ASP A 79 21.22 1.44 33.88
CA ASP A 79 20.07 1.88 34.67
C ASP A 79 18.72 1.63 33.94
N GLY A 80 18.77 1.02 32.75
CA GLY A 80 17.60 0.75 31.92
C GLY A 80 17.07 1.99 31.18
N VAL A 81 17.84 3.08 31.13
CA VAL A 81 17.49 4.29 30.40
C VAL A 81 17.81 4.10 28.92
N PRO A 82 16.93 4.52 28.00
CA PRO A 82 17.19 4.42 26.58
C PRO A 82 18.45 5.20 26.14
N ASP A 83 19.44 4.48 25.63
CA ASP A 83 20.61 5.07 24.99
C ASP A 83 20.35 5.32 23.50
N ARG A 84 20.58 6.57 23.09
CA ARG A 84 20.34 7.08 21.73
C ARG A 84 21.61 7.17 20.90
N ALA A 85 22.71 6.53 21.30
CA ALA A 85 23.96 6.56 20.56
C ALA A 85 23.78 6.09 19.09
N SER A 86 22.95 5.06 18.87
CA SER A 86 22.62 4.53 17.54
C SER A 86 21.88 5.51 16.64
N THR A 87 21.24 6.56 17.18
CA THR A 87 20.50 7.56 16.40
C THR A 87 21.35 8.77 16.00
N ARG A 88 22.62 8.83 16.40
CA ARG A 88 23.53 9.96 16.14
C ARG A 88 24.29 9.73 14.84
N LEU A 89 23.60 9.77 13.72
CA LEU A 89 24.14 9.44 12.39
C LEU A 89 24.04 10.63 11.44
N GLY A 90 25.00 10.73 10.53
CA GLY A 90 25.00 11.71 9.44
C GLY A 90 25.74 11.18 8.21
N LEU A 91 25.80 12.01 7.17
CA LEU A 91 26.42 11.69 5.89
C LEU A 91 27.56 12.66 5.56
N VAL A 92 28.60 12.17 4.89
CA VAL A 92 29.66 12.99 4.30
C VAL A 92 30.07 12.47 2.93
N GLU A 93 30.44 13.39 2.03
CA GLU A 93 31.09 13.07 0.75
C GLU A 93 32.53 12.59 0.97
N ARG A 94 32.91 11.49 0.33
CA ARG A 94 34.28 10.96 0.36
C ARG A 94 35.14 11.66 -0.70
N GLY A 95 36.33 12.11 -0.32
CA GLY A 95 37.33 12.67 -1.24
C GLY A 95 37.34 14.20 -1.34
N ARG A 96 36.20 14.87 -1.21
CA ARG A 96 36.11 16.33 -1.05
C ARG A 96 35.02 16.71 -0.07
N PRO A 97 35.31 16.67 1.22
CA PRO A 97 34.27 16.95 2.17
C PRO A 97 33.93 18.46 2.19
N GLY A 98 32.67 18.80 2.48
CA GLY A 98 32.17 20.19 2.48
C GLY A 98 30.85 20.40 1.73
N THR A 99 30.33 19.40 1.02
CA THR A 99 28.99 19.45 0.43
C THR A 99 27.93 19.30 1.51
N VAL A 100 26.95 20.21 1.54
CA VAL A 100 25.74 20.11 2.36
C VAL A 100 24.80 19.09 1.71
N LEU A 101 24.37 18.10 2.48
CA LEU A 101 23.47 17.03 2.09
C LEU A 101 22.17 17.22 2.86
N LEU A 102 21.07 17.44 2.15
CA LEU A 102 19.77 17.66 2.74
C LEU A 102 18.87 16.43 2.53
N ASP A 103 17.96 16.18 3.47
CA ASP A 103 16.87 15.24 3.28
C ASP A 103 15.69 15.87 2.50
N GLN A 104 14.64 15.08 2.27
CA GLN A 104 13.41 15.53 1.59
C GLN A 104 12.62 16.64 2.32
N GLU A 105 12.91 16.89 3.59
CA GLU A 105 12.29 17.94 4.41
C GLU A 105 13.21 19.17 4.54
N GLY A 106 14.40 19.13 3.92
CA GLY A 106 15.37 20.22 3.94
C GLY A 106 16.28 20.20 5.17
N HIS A 107 16.29 19.11 5.94
CA HIS A 107 17.17 18.99 7.10
C HIS A 107 18.61 18.66 6.70
N ASP A 108 19.57 19.29 7.36
CA ASP A 108 20.99 19.05 7.14
C ASP A 108 21.43 17.72 7.76
N LEU A 109 21.83 16.78 6.89
CA LEU A 109 22.35 15.47 7.26
C LEU A 109 23.87 15.46 7.45
N THR A 110 24.57 16.59 7.23
CA THR A 110 26.02 16.61 7.22
C THR A 110 26.63 16.71 8.60
N VAL A 111 27.37 15.66 8.98
CA VAL A 111 28.14 15.54 10.25
C VAL A 111 27.25 15.71 11.50
N PRO A 112 27.29 14.80 12.50
CA PRO A 112 26.56 15.05 13.73
C PRO A 112 27.17 16.28 14.41
N ALA A 113 26.34 17.28 14.67
CA ALA A 113 26.78 18.55 15.21
C ALA A 113 27.51 18.36 16.56
N ARG A 114 28.47 19.24 16.87
CA ARG A 114 28.97 19.44 18.24
C ARG A 114 27.82 19.67 19.23
N ASP A 115 26.69 20.17 18.73
CA ASP A 115 25.44 20.36 19.46
C ASP A 115 24.47 19.19 19.17
N LEU A 116 24.38 18.27 20.12
CA LEU A 116 23.48 17.12 20.07
C LEU A 116 22.01 17.54 19.91
N ALA A 117 21.59 18.65 20.51
CA ALA A 117 20.20 19.10 20.44
C ALA A 117 19.85 19.58 19.03
N ALA A 118 20.74 20.34 18.40
CA ALA A 118 20.59 20.78 17.02
C ALA A 118 20.58 19.60 16.03
N HIS A 119 21.46 18.61 16.24
CA HIS A 119 21.49 17.41 15.40
C HIS A 119 20.20 16.59 15.52
N LEU A 120 19.74 16.30 16.74
CA LEU A 120 18.51 15.53 16.94
C LEU A 120 17.28 16.28 16.42
N ALA A 121 17.27 17.61 16.48
CA ALA A 121 16.21 18.42 15.89
C ALA A 121 16.23 18.36 14.35
N ALA A 122 17.40 18.24 13.73
CA ALA A 122 17.56 18.16 12.28
C ALA A 122 17.30 16.75 11.74
N THR A 123 17.81 15.68 12.36
CA THR A 123 17.78 14.34 11.74
C THR A 123 16.76 13.37 12.36
N ALA A 124 16.18 13.73 13.51
CA ALA A 124 15.14 13.05 14.29
C ALA A 124 14.91 11.56 13.94
N LEU A 125 15.96 10.74 14.03
CA LEU A 125 15.84 9.31 13.81
C LEU A 125 15.03 8.68 14.95
N VAL A 126 13.98 7.95 14.60
CA VAL A 126 13.18 7.19 15.54
C VAL A 126 13.84 5.81 15.72
N PRO A 127 14.33 5.47 16.91
CA PRO A 127 14.91 4.16 17.17
C PRO A 127 13.84 3.07 17.10
N GLU A 128 14.27 1.84 16.84
CA GLU A 128 13.41 0.70 16.56
C GLU A 128 12.44 0.92 15.38
N GLN A 129 12.76 1.82 14.47
CA GLN A 129 11.96 2.11 13.28
C GLN A 129 12.89 2.31 12.08
N TRP A 130 12.40 1.98 10.88
CA TRP A 130 13.04 2.42 9.65
C TRP A 130 12.79 3.92 9.45
N ASN A 131 13.86 4.66 9.20
CA ASN A 131 13.85 6.09 8.89
C ASN A 131 14.42 6.27 7.50
N LEU A 132 13.64 6.87 6.59
CA LEU A 132 14.05 7.05 5.20
C LEU A 132 14.58 8.47 4.99
N TRP A 133 15.84 8.57 4.61
CA TRP A 133 16.44 9.78 4.08
C TRP A 133 16.48 9.71 2.57
N ARG A 134 15.98 10.75 1.90
CA ARG A 134 16.11 10.96 0.46
C ARG A 134 17.03 12.13 0.21
N VAL A 135 18.18 11.86 -0.38
CA VAL A 135 19.18 12.86 -0.73
C VAL A 135 19.15 13.09 -2.23
N ASP A 136 18.85 14.32 -2.65
CA ASP A 136 18.95 14.71 -4.05
C ASP A 136 20.41 14.70 -4.51
N LEU A 137 20.70 13.90 -5.53
CA LEU A 137 22.05 13.77 -6.07
C LEU A 137 22.35 14.78 -7.18
N ALA A 138 21.40 15.66 -7.56
CA ALA A 138 21.60 16.66 -8.60
C ALA A 138 22.75 17.63 -8.27
N ALA A 139 22.92 18.02 -7.00
CA ALA A 139 24.05 18.85 -6.56
C ALA A 139 25.41 18.16 -6.72
N LEU A 140 25.39 16.83 -6.83
CA LEU A 140 26.52 15.93 -6.96
C LEU A 140 26.72 15.41 -8.40
N ALA A 141 25.84 15.78 -9.34
CA ALA A 141 25.85 15.31 -10.72
C ALA A 141 27.16 15.66 -11.45
N GLY A 142 27.66 14.72 -12.26
CA GLY A 142 28.91 14.88 -13.01
C GLY A 142 30.19 14.86 -12.18
N ARG A 143 30.10 14.63 -10.86
CA ARG A 143 31.28 14.48 -9.97
C ARG A 143 31.66 13.01 -9.83
N ASP A 144 32.96 12.74 -9.76
CA ASP A 144 33.48 11.46 -9.30
C ASP A 144 33.37 11.41 -7.76
N LEU A 145 32.21 10.96 -7.30
CA LEU A 145 31.86 10.91 -5.88
C LEU A 145 32.48 9.66 -5.30
N GLY A 146 33.77 9.59 -4.96
CA GLY A 146 34.42 8.37 -4.43
C GLY A 146 33.73 7.63 -3.26
N GLY A 147 32.62 8.17 -2.75
CA GLY A 147 31.51 7.50 -2.07
C GLY A 147 30.75 8.49 -1.20
N LEU A 148 29.61 8.07 -0.65
CA LEU A 148 29.06 8.67 0.57
C LEU A 148 29.46 7.79 1.76
N ALA A 149 29.82 8.41 2.87
CA ALA A 149 30.15 7.74 4.11
C ALA A 149 29.14 8.08 5.20
N LEU A 150 28.69 7.06 5.92
CA LEU A 150 27.99 7.22 7.19
C LEU A 150 29.00 7.70 8.24
N VAL A 151 28.62 8.69 9.04
CA VAL A 151 29.42 9.21 10.16
C VAL A 151 28.57 9.26 11.42
N SER A 152 29.22 9.10 12.57
CA SER A 152 28.61 9.22 13.89
C SER A 152 29.57 9.97 14.82
N GLN A 153 29.04 10.62 15.86
CA GLN A 153 29.83 11.14 16.98
C GLN A 153 29.65 10.27 18.24
N ALA A 154 28.88 9.19 18.16
CA ALA A 154 28.74 8.21 19.23
C ALA A 154 29.92 7.22 19.24
N ASP A 155 30.28 6.73 20.42
CA ASP A 155 31.37 5.78 20.63
C ASP A 155 30.91 4.31 20.58
N HIS A 156 29.60 4.09 20.59
CA HIS A 156 28.94 2.80 20.48
C HIS A 156 27.56 2.93 19.81
N GLY A 157 26.92 1.80 19.49
CA GLY A 157 25.60 1.75 18.89
C GLY A 157 25.53 0.83 17.68
N THR A 158 24.35 0.29 17.43
CA THR A 158 24.10 -0.70 16.39
C THR A 158 22.79 -0.39 15.67
N GLY A 159 22.63 -0.98 14.50
CA GLY A 159 21.39 -0.90 13.74
C GLY A 159 21.53 -1.50 12.36
N TRP A 160 20.58 -1.20 11.49
CA TRP A 160 20.55 -1.66 10.11
C TRP A 160 20.44 -0.50 9.14
N LEU A 161 20.90 -0.75 7.93
CA LEU A 161 20.82 0.20 6.83
C LEU A 161 20.50 -0.51 5.52
N GLN A 162 19.76 0.18 4.66
CA GLN A 162 19.60 -0.15 3.25
C GLN A 162 19.79 1.10 2.42
N LEU A 163 20.24 0.90 1.19
CA LEU A 163 20.35 1.97 0.22
C LEU A 163 19.85 1.52 -1.15
N ARG A 164 19.34 2.49 -1.92
CA ARG A 164 19.14 2.36 -3.37
C ARG A 164 19.20 3.72 -4.03
N ARG A 165 19.63 3.75 -5.30
CA ARG A 165 19.48 4.91 -6.17
C ARG A 165 18.16 4.80 -6.91
N ARG A 166 17.46 5.90 -7.07
CA ARG A 166 16.19 5.95 -7.81
C ARG A 166 16.16 7.20 -8.68
N LEU A 167 15.78 7.06 -9.93
CA LEU A 167 15.38 8.20 -10.74
C LEU A 167 13.95 8.56 -10.35
N LEU A 168 13.74 9.74 -9.76
CA LEU A 168 12.39 10.22 -9.53
C LEU A 168 11.80 10.71 -10.85
N PRO A 169 10.49 10.45 -11.11
CA PRO A 169 9.79 11.14 -12.17
C PRO A 169 9.97 12.65 -11.96
N GLN A 170 10.46 13.36 -12.97
CA GLN A 170 10.45 14.82 -12.91
C GLN A 170 8.99 15.25 -12.87
N GLY A 171 8.59 15.94 -11.79
CA GLY A 171 7.28 16.57 -11.74
C GLY A 171 7.16 17.58 -12.87
N ASP A 172 5.95 17.79 -13.38
CA ASP A 172 5.72 18.99 -14.18
C ASP A 172 6.07 20.21 -13.32
N ASP A 173 6.97 21.07 -13.80
CA ASP A 173 7.34 22.36 -13.17
C ASP A 173 6.15 23.35 -13.04
N GLY A 174 4.93 22.88 -13.31
CA GLY A 174 3.70 23.58 -13.00
C GLY A 174 3.55 23.77 -11.50
N ALA A 175 2.88 24.84 -11.09
CA ALA A 175 2.56 25.07 -9.69
C ALA A 175 1.68 23.92 -9.19
N ALA A 176 2.30 22.93 -8.56
CA ALA A 176 1.62 21.82 -7.89
C ALA A 176 0.54 22.39 -6.97
N GLY A 177 -0.68 21.90 -7.10
CA GLY A 177 -1.76 22.28 -6.22
C GLY A 177 -1.44 21.82 -4.79
N LEU A 178 -2.04 22.46 -3.78
CA LEU A 178 -1.84 22.05 -2.38
C LEU A 178 -2.20 20.57 -2.13
N VAL A 179 -3.09 20.00 -2.95
CA VAL A 179 -3.47 18.59 -2.87
C VAL A 179 -2.33 17.65 -3.30
N ASP A 180 -1.48 18.07 -4.23
CA ASP A 180 -0.36 17.27 -4.75
C ASP A 180 0.75 17.10 -3.69
N LEU A 181 0.78 17.99 -2.68
CA LEU A 181 1.67 17.90 -1.53
C LEU A 181 1.22 16.86 -0.49
N VAL A 182 0.01 16.31 -0.62
CA VAL A 182 -0.57 15.37 0.34
C VAL A 182 -0.30 13.94 -0.09
N ASP A 183 0.50 13.22 0.72
CA ASP A 183 0.65 11.76 0.63
C ASP A 183 -0.23 11.09 1.70
N THR A 184 -1.26 10.36 1.27
CA THR A 184 -2.24 9.73 2.18
C THR A 184 -1.67 8.51 2.92
N ARG A 185 -0.48 8.02 2.56
CA ARG A 185 0.22 6.91 3.24
C ARG A 185 0.95 7.38 4.50
N ARG A 186 1.05 8.68 4.75
CA ARG A 186 1.70 9.18 5.97
C ARG A 186 1.02 8.61 7.21
N GLY A 187 1.82 7.93 8.05
CA GLY A 187 1.37 7.26 9.28
C GLY A 187 0.96 5.79 9.11
N SER A 188 0.95 5.25 7.89
CA SER A 188 0.54 3.86 7.65
C SER A 188 1.69 2.85 7.77
N HIS A 189 2.92 3.29 8.04
CA HIS A 189 4.00 2.43 8.57
C HIS A 189 3.80 2.24 10.08
N SER A 190 2.71 1.56 10.43
CA SER A 190 2.32 1.30 11.82
C SER A 190 2.00 -0.18 12.02
N GLY A 191 2.03 -0.61 13.27
CA GLY A 191 1.57 -1.94 13.69
C GLY A 191 1.10 -1.93 15.15
N VAL A 192 0.71 -3.09 15.65
CA VAL A 192 0.23 -3.25 17.04
C VAL A 192 1.25 -2.76 18.06
N GLY A 193 2.55 -3.02 17.84
CA GLY A 193 3.62 -2.68 18.78
C GLY A 193 4.08 -1.22 18.73
N PHE A 194 3.86 -0.51 17.62
CA PHE A 194 4.24 0.89 17.49
C PHE A 194 3.41 1.63 16.43
N SER A 195 2.91 2.80 16.81
CA SER A 195 2.14 3.68 15.93
C SER A 195 3.01 4.82 15.42
N ARG A 196 3.01 5.01 14.09
CA ARG A 196 3.46 6.25 13.44
C ARG A 196 2.30 7.14 13.02
N GLY A 197 1.09 6.83 13.49
CA GLY A 197 -0.15 7.51 13.15
C GLY A 197 -1.35 6.56 13.10
N ASN A 198 -1.12 5.26 12.84
CA ASN A 198 -2.17 4.26 12.66
C ASN A 198 -3.22 4.68 11.62
N THR A 199 -2.75 5.28 10.52
CA THR A 199 -3.57 5.70 9.38
C THR A 199 -3.55 4.63 8.28
N PHE A 200 -4.47 4.76 7.33
CA PHE A 200 -4.45 4.06 6.05
C PHE A 200 -4.64 5.09 4.92
N PRO A 201 -4.27 4.76 3.66
CA PRO A 201 -4.40 5.67 2.54
C PRO A 201 -5.87 5.88 2.18
N ALA A 202 -6.50 6.87 2.82
CA ALA A 202 -7.88 7.25 2.55
C ALA A 202 -7.93 8.22 1.37
N THR A 203 -8.42 7.72 0.24
CA THR A 203 -8.78 8.55 -0.92
C THR A 203 -10.25 8.94 -0.77
N CYS A 204 -10.51 10.19 -0.42
CA CYS A 204 -11.85 10.71 -0.17
C CYS A 204 -11.95 12.23 -0.38
N VAL A 205 -13.18 12.69 -0.61
CA VAL A 205 -13.50 14.12 -0.47
C VAL A 205 -13.60 14.50 1.01
N PRO A 206 -13.39 15.78 1.39
CA PRO A 206 -13.57 16.22 2.77
C PRO A 206 -14.95 15.82 3.33
N HIS A 207 -14.95 15.15 4.47
CA HIS A 207 -16.15 14.60 5.12
C HIS A 207 -16.97 13.64 4.23
N GLY A 208 -16.30 12.94 3.31
CA GLY A 208 -16.90 11.87 2.52
C GLY A 208 -17.54 10.81 3.41
N MET A 209 -18.69 10.30 2.99
CA MET A 209 -19.40 9.22 3.64
C MET A 209 -18.63 7.90 3.55
N SER A 210 -17.92 7.68 2.44
CA SER A 210 -17.14 6.47 2.19
C SER A 210 -15.73 6.83 1.75
N PHE A 211 -14.75 6.08 2.23
CA PHE A 211 -13.33 6.25 1.87
C PHE A 211 -12.90 5.13 0.93
N LEU A 212 -12.11 5.45 -0.08
CA LEU A 212 -11.42 4.43 -0.86
C LEU A 212 -10.06 4.14 -0.24
N THR A 213 -9.73 2.87 -0.05
CA THR A 213 -8.41 2.47 0.47
C THR A 213 -7.92 1.17 -0.15
N PRO A 214 -6.61 1.04 -0.41
CA PRO A 214 -6.00 -0.26 -0.64
C PRO A 214 -6.05 -1.14 0.62
N LEU A 215 -5.99 -2.46 0.42
CA LEU A 215 -5.98 -3.48 1.46
C LEU A 215 -4.76 -4.38 1.30
N THR A 216 -3.84 -4.34 2.27
CA THR A 216 -2.75 -5.35 2.38
C THR A 216 -3.18 -6.56 3.19
N ASP A 217 -4.22 -6.40 4.02
CA ASP A 217 -4.92 -7.46 4.72
C ASP A 217 -6.43 -7.21 4.55
N ALA A 218 -7.08 -8.04 3.73
CA ALA A 218 -8.51 -7.91 3.44
C ALA A 218 -9.40 -8.64 4.46
N ARG A 219 -8.82 -9.45 5.36
CA ARG A 219 -9.56 -10.19 6.39
C ARG A 219 -9.64 -9.43 7.71
N THR A 220 -8.67 -8.56 7.98
CA THR A 220 -8.65 -7.76 9.20
C THR A 220 -9.76 -6.72 9.22
N LEU A 221 -10.23 -6.41 10.43
CA LEU A 221 -11.06 -5.24 10.69
C LEU A 221 -10.24 -4.11 11.33
N GLY A 222 -8.90 -4.20 11.42
CA GLY A 222 -8.06 -3.21 12.08
C GLY A 222 -7.04 -2.57 11.14
N TRP A 223 -5.85 -3.16 10.99
CA TRP A 223 -4.81 -2.63 10.10
C TRP A 223 -5.03 -3.05 8.65
N LEU A 224 -6.03 -2.44 8.00
CA LEU A 224 -6.42 -2.69 6.60
C LEU A 224 -5.24 -2.56 5.63
N TYR A 225 -4.40 -1.56 5.85
CA TYR A 225 -3.21 -1.27 5.07
C TYR A 225 -2.01 -1.06 5.98
N ARG A 226 -0.88 -1.68 5.63
CA ARG A 226 0.42 -1.44 6.26
C ARG A 226 1.43 -1.09 5.17
N TRP A 227 2.01 0.10 5.27
CA TRP A 227 3.06 0.54 4.34
C TRP A 227 4.30 -0.35 4.41
N HIS A 228 4.58 -0.97 5.55
CA HIS A 228 5.69 -1.89 5.66
C HIS A 228 5.30 -3.13 6.47
N GLY A 229 4.98 -4.19 5.73
CA GLY A 229 4.83 -5.56 6.21
C GLY A 229 5.71 -6.55 5.44
N ASP A 230 6.27 -6.17 4.30
CA ASP A 230 7.28 -6.90 3.53
C ASP A 230 7.92 -5.85 2.60
N PRO A 231 9.24 -5.90 2.30
CA PRO A 231 9.85 -5.08 1.26
C PRO A 231 9.18 -5.18 -0.11
N ARG A 232 8.45 -6.27 -0.40
CA ARG A 232 7.50 -6.36 -1.51
C ARG A 232 6.08 -6.58 -0.97
N PRO A 233 5.33 -5.52 -0.63
CA PRO A 233 3.99 -5.65 -0.09
C PRO A 233 3.06 -6.31 -1.12
N ARG A 234 1.98 -6.91 -0.62
CA ARG A 234 0.94 -7.54 -1.44
C ARG A 234 -0.39 -6.88 -1.20
N LEU A 235 -1.09 -6.60 -2.29
CA LEU A 235 -2.45 -6.08 -2.28
C LEU A 235 -3.44 -7.25 -2.36
N GLN A 236 -4.39 -7.29 -1.44
CA GLN A 236 -5.47 -8.28 -1.37
C GLN A 236 -6.82 -7.75 -1.91
N GLY A 237 -6.88 -6.43 -2.17
CA GLY A 237 -8.02 -5.74 -2.75
C GLY A 237 -7.97 -4.24 -2.51
N VAL A 238 -9.01 -3.54 -2.95
CA VAL A 238 -9.35 -2.16 -2.56
C VAL A 238 -10.72 -2.17 -1.92
N ALA A 239 -11.02 -1.20 -1.05
CA ALA A 239 -12.28 -1.14 -0.35
C ALA A 239 -12.92 0.23 -0.35
N LEU A 240 -14.24 0.23 -0.29
CA LEU A 240 -15.03 1.31 0.29
C LEU A 240 -15.10 1.06 1.80
N SER A 241 -14.38 1.90 2.56
CA SER A 241 -14.12 1.80 3.99
C SER A 241 -14.87 2.88 4.77
N HIS A 242 -15.19 2.56 6.03
CA HIS A 242 -15.69 3.50 7.03
C HIS A 242 -14.88 3.46 8.33
N GLN A 243 -13.70 2.83 8.30
CA GLN A 243 -12.89 2.62 9.48
C GLN A 243 -12.36 3.98 10.00
N PRO A 244 -12.60 4.32 11.28
CA PRO A 244 -12.04 5.55 11.87
C PRO A 244 -10.68 5.32 12.54
N SER A 245 -10.39 4.11 12.99
CA SER A 245 -9.10 3.70 13.57
C SER A 245 -9.01 2.17 13.62
N PRO A 246 -7.81 1.57 13.67
CA PRO A 246 -7.67 0.12 13.77
C PRO A 246 -8.26 -0.48 15.07
N TRP A 247 -8.51 0.36 16.09
CA TRP A 247 -9.04 -0.08 17.39
C TRP A 247 -10.57 -0.15 17.41
N ILE A 248 -11.24 0.76 16.70
CA ILE A 248 -12.69 0.73 16.53
C ILE A 248 -13.08 -0.27 15.44
N GLY A 249 -12.26 -0.31 14.41
CA GLY A 249 -12.34 -1.25 13.31
C GLY A 249 -13.29 -0.87 12.18
N GLU A 250 -13.28 -1.72 11.15
CA GLU A 250 -14.03 -1.55 9.92
C GLU A 250 -15.52 -1.93 10.05
N ARG A 251 -16.38 -1.22 9.31
CA ARG A 251 -17.81 -1.53 9.20
C ARG A 251 -18.36 -1.30 7.79
N GLY A 252 -19.24 -2.20 7.35
CA GLY A 252 -19.98 -2.05 6.10
C GLY A 252 -19.07 -1.90 4.88
N ALA A 253 -17.88 -2.50 4.92
CA ALA A 253 -16.93 -2.41 3.82
C ALA A 253 -17.37 -3.28 2.63
N LEU A 254 -17.14 -2.75 1.44
CA LEU A 254 -17.22 -3.50 0.19
C LEU A 254 -15.84 -3.52 -0.43
N GLN A 255 -15.30 -4.72 -0.64
CA GLN A 255 -13.99 -4.93 -1.22
C GLN A 255 -14.12 -5.35 -2.68
N VAL A 256 -13.15 -4.94 -3.48
CA VAL A 256 -13.01 -5.28 -4.89
C VAL A 256 -11.58 -5.74 -5.13
N MET A 257 -11.39 -6.86 -5.82
CA MET A 257 -10.07 -7.28 -6.29
C MET A 257 -10.14 -7.69 -7.76
N PRO A 258 -9.42 -7.01 -8.67
CA PRO A 258 -9.33 -7.46 -10.06
C PRO A 258 -8.47 -8.73 -10.19
N PHE A 259 -8.75 -9.52 -11.22
CA PHE A 259 -7.98 -10.71 -11.58
C PHE A 259 -7.89 -10.84 -13.10
N ALA A 260 -6.84 -11.51 -13.57
CA ALA A 260 -6.70 -11.98 -14.95
C ALA A 260 -6.71 -13.51 -14.96
N GLY A 261 -7.42 -14.11 -15.92
CA GLY A 261 -7.68 -15.54 -15.98
C GLY A 261 -8.80 -15.96 -15.03
N GLU A 262 -8.52 -16.90 -14.13
CA GLU A 262 -9.52 -17.48 -13.22
C GLU A 262 -9.61 -16.72 -11.87
N PRO A 263 -10.81 -16.54 -11.31
CA PRO A 263 -10.99 -15.88 -10.03
C PRO A 263 -10.49 -16.73 -8.87
N VAL A 264 -9.65 -16.15 -8.02
CA VAL A 264 -9.28 -16.70 -6.71
C VAL A 264 -9.97 -15.87 -5.63
N LEU A 265 -10.80 -16.52 -4.80
CA LEU A 265 -11.58 -15.81 -3.78
C LEU A 265 -10.80 -15.58 -2.49
N ASP A 266 -9.96 -16.52 -2.10
CA ASP A 266 -9.17 -16.41 -0.87
C ASP A 266 -8.23 -15.20 -0.95
N PRO A 267 -8.32 -14.23 -0.02
CA PRO A 267 -7.55 -13.00 -0.11
C PRO A 267 -6.03 -13.17 -0.05
N GLU A 268 -5.54 -14.19 0.65
CA GLU A 268 -4.11 -14.48 0.74
C GLU A 268 -3.61 -15.11 -0.58
N GLN A 269 -4.40 -16.01 -1.16
CA GLN A 269 -4.04 -16.69 -2.41
C GLN A 269 -4.14 -15.77 -3.63
N ARG A 270 -5.09 -14.82 -3.64
CA ARG A 270 -5.24 -13.85 -4.74
C ARG A 270 -4.32 -12.64 -4.64
N ALA A 271 -3.55 -12.52 -3.55
CA ALA A 271 -2.76 -11.34 -3.25
C ALA A 271 -1.67 -11.12 -4.31
N LEU A 272 -1.64 -9.93 -4.91
CA LEU A 272 -0.64 -9.57 -5.93
C LEU A 272 0.42 -8.63 -5.33
N GLY A 273 1.69 -8.88 -5.65
CA GLY A 273 2.78 -8.00 -5.22
C GLY A 273 2.68 -6.62 -5.89
N PHE A 274 3.18 -5.60 -5.22
CA PHE A 274 3.34 -4.26 -5.79
C PHE A 274 4.55 -3.55 -5.17
N SER A 275 4.94 -2.42 -5.77
CA SER A 275 5.93 -1.51 -5.20
C SER A 275 5.26 -0.17 -4.86
N HIS A 276 5.65 0.44 -3.74
CA HIS A 276 5.28 1.83 -3.43
C HIS A 276 5.83 2.83 -4.45
N ASP A 277 6.81 2.40 -5.26
CA ASP A 277 7.36 3.19 -6.36
C ASP A 277 6.35 3.38 -7.50
N ASP A 278 5.47 2.41 -7.69
CA ASP A 278 4.40 2.39 -8.70
C ASP A 278 3.01 2.64 -8.08
N GLU A 279 3.00 3.16 -6.85
CA GLU A 279 1.81 3.50 -6.08
C GLU A 279 1.66 5.02 -5.96
N VAL A 280 0.51 5.52 -6.41
CA VAL A 280 0.07 6.90 -6.29
C VAL A 280 -1.04 6.95 -5.24
N ALA A 281 -0.87 7.80 -4.22
CA ALA A 281 -1.78 7.88 -3.08
C ALA A 281 -2.08 9.33 -2.70
N HIS A 282 -3.04 9.94 -3.41
CA HIS A 282 -3.54 11.29 -3.16
C HIS A 282 -4.95 11.25 -2.56
N PRO A 283 -5.41 12.36 -1.93
CA PRO A 283 -6.77 12.44 -1.39
C PRO A 283 -7.88 12.21 -2.43
N ASP A 284 -7.67 12.62 -3.68
CA ASP A 284 -8.66 12.57 -4.76
C ASP A 284 -8.40 11.46 -5.79
N TYR A 285 -7.23 10.82 -5.74
CA TYR A 285 -6.83 9.79 -6.68
C TYR A 285 -5.87 8.76 -6.07
N TYR A 286 -6.19 7.48 -6.23
CA TYR A 286 -5.27 6.38 -5.94
C TYR A 286 -5.03 5.54 -7.18
N ALA A 287 -3.79 5.12 -7.39
CA ALA A 287 -3.44 4.16 -8.43
C ALA A 287 -2.31 3.25 -7.99
N VAL A 288 -2.35 1.99 -8.43
CA VAL A 288 -1.28 1.02 -8.17
C VAL A 288 -1.12 0.07 -9.35
N ALA A 289 0.13 -0.21 -9.71
CA ALA A 289 0.46 -1.31 -10.60
C ALA A 289 0.75 -2.57 -9.77
N LEU A 290 0.14 -3.68 -10.16
CA LEU A 290 0.26 -4.98 -9.51
C LEU A 290 1.06 -5.94 -10.39
N ASP A 291 1.76 -6.87 -9.75
CA ASP A 291 2.40 -8.01 -10.40
C ASP A 291 1.39 -8.69 -11.35
N GLY A 292 1.89 -9.17 -12.49
CA GLY A 292 1.05 -9.71 -13.56
C GLY A 292 0.51 -8.66 -14.52
N GLY A 293 0.81 -7.36 -14.34
CA GLY A 293 0.45 -6.31 -15.30
C GLY A 293 -0.96 -5.76 -15.13
N ILE A 294 -1.59 -6.00 -13.98
CA ILE A 294 -2.88 -5.41 -13.62
C ILE A 294 -2.63 -4.00 -13.06
N ARG A 295 -3.45 -3.03 -13.45
CA ARG A 295 -3.42 -1.68 -12.87
C ARG A 295 -4.79 -1.30 -12.34
N VAL A 296 -4.82 -0.78 -11.12
CA VAL A 296 -6.04 -0.29 -10.46
C VAL A 296 -5.95 1.20 -10.25
N GLU A 297 -7.00 1.92 -10.60
CA GLU A 297 -7.10 3.36 -10.43
C GLU A 297 -8.48 3.70 -9.86
N MET A 298 -8.54 4.58 -8.87
CA MET A 298 -9.80 4.89 -8.20
C MET A 298 -9.89 6.35 -7.78
N THR A 299 -11.09 6.92 -7.93
CA THR A 299 -11.41 8.29 -7.51
C THR A 299 -12.79 8.35 -6.83
N PRO A 300 -12.92 9.09 -5.71
CA PRO A 300 -14.12 9.10 -4.89
C PRO A 300 -15.04 10.27 -5.23
N THR A 301 -16.31 10.10 -4.88
CA THR A 301 -17.22 11.21 -4.55
C THR A 301 -17.54 11.15 -3.05
N SER A 302 -18.49 11.97 -2.57
CA SER A 302 -18.93 11.88 -1.18
C SER A 302 -19.53 10.52 -0.81
N ARG A 303 -20.05 9.71 -1.75
CA ARG A 303 -20.77 8.45 -1.44
C ARG A 303 -20.53 7.31 -2.43
N THR A 304 -19.84 7.58 -3.53
CA THR A 304 -19.62 6.64 -4.62
C THR A 304 -18.16 6.69 -5.04
N ALA A 305 -17.74 5.77 -5.91
CA ALA A 305 -16.42 5.75 -6.48
C ALA A 305 -16.47 5.35 -7.94
N ALA A 306 -15.50 5.83 -8.71
CA ALA A 306 -15.16 5.28 -10.02
C ALA A 306 -13.90 4.44 -9.86
N LEU A 307 -13.93 3.20 -10.37
CA LEU A 307 -12.80 2.29 -10.45
C LEU A 307 -12.47 2.04 -11.91
N ARG A 308 -11.22 2.22 -12.30
CA ARG A 308 -10.69 1.84 -13.61
C ARG A 308 -9.67 0.73 -13.41
N VAL A 309 -9.89 -0.40 -14.05
CA VAL A 309 -9.00 -1.56 -14.01
C VAL A 309 -8.46 -1.78 -15.41
N HIS A 310 -7.14 -1.87 -15.53
CA HIS A 310 -6.48 -2.35 -16.74
C HIS A 310 -6.05 -3.78 -16.50
N LEU A 311 -6.50 -4.69 -17.36
CA LEU A 311 -6.14 -6.11 -17.31
C LEU A 311 -5.23 -6.43 -18.50
N PRO A 312 -4.18 -7.26 -18.28
CA PRO A 312 -3.27 -7.70 -19.34
C PRO A 312 -3.88 -8.74 -20.29
N ALA A 313 -5.00 -9.36 -19.87
CA ALA A 313 -5.70 -10.45 -20.54
C ALA A 313 -7.15 -10.51 -20.04
N ASP A 314 -7.94 -11.46 -20.55
CA ASP A 314 -9.30 -11.73 -20.06
C ASP A 314 -9.32 -11.95 -18.55
N GLY A 315 -10.37 -11.46 -17.88
CA GLY A 315 -10.47 -11.49 -16.42
C GLY A 315 -11.68 -10.73 -15.92
N GLY A 316 -11.63 -10.28 -14.67
CA GLY A 316 -12.77 -9.61 -14.04
C GLY A 316 -12.44 -9.02 -12.67
N ILE A 317 -13.47 -8.87 -11.84
CA ILE A 317 -13.36 -8.42 -10.45
C ILE A 317 -14.06 -9.40 -9.51
N THR A 318 -13.49 -9.63 -8.33
CA THR A 318 -14.18 -10.25 -7.20
C THR A 318 -14.77 -9.18 -6.30
N LEU A 319 -15.85 -9.51 -5.59
CA LEU A 319 -16.49 -8.64 -4.61
C LEU A 319 -16.61 -9.37 -3.28
N ASP A 320 -16.13 -8.74 -2.21
CA ASP A 320 -16.21 -9.31 -0.86
C ASP A 320 -16.81 -8.32 0.14
N GLN A 321 -17.44 -8.88 1.17
CA GLN A 321 -17.92 -8.15 2.34
C GLN A 321 -17.39 -8.86 3.60
N PRO A 322 -16.23 -8.45 4.14
CA PRO A 322 -15.63 -9.10 5.31
C PRO A 322 -16.36 -8.72 6.62
N ALA A 323 -17.02 -7.56 6.65
CA ALA A 323 -17.76 -7.05 7.79
C ALA A 323 -19.21 -7.55 7.75
N HIS A 324 -19.92 -7.50 8.89
CA HIS A 324 -21.35 -7.81 8.94
C HIS A 324 -22.13 -6.96 7.92
N GLY A 325 -22.67 -7.60 6.89
CA GLY A 325 -23.41 -6.92 5.84
C GLY A 325 -24.11 -7.83 4.83
N GLU A 326 -24.99 -7.24 4.02
CA GLU A 326 -25.69 -7.91 2.93
C GLU A 326 -25.42 -7.17 1.61
N LEU A 327 -24.99 -7.92 0.60
CA LEU A 327 -24.85 -7.43 -0.77
C LEU A 327 -26.16 -7.67 -1.52
N ARG A 328 -26.86 -6.59 -1.89
CA ARG A 328 -28.08 -6.66 -2.69
C ARG A 328 -27.80 -6.23 -4.13
N LEU A 329 -28.17 -7.10 -5.07
CA LEU A 329 -28.18 -6.77 -6.49
C LEU A 329 -29.51 -6.11 -6.86
N SER A 330 -29.44 -4.86 -7.30
CA SER A 330 -30.61 -4.20 -7.91
C SER A 330 -30.81 -4.77 -9.33
N ARG A 331 -32.06 -5.11 -9.69
CA ARG A 331 -32.43 -5.84 -10.93
C ARG A 331 -31.87 -5.16 -12.19
N GLY A 332 -30.90 -5.80 -12.82
CA GLY A 332 -30.36 -5.46 -14.15
C GLY A 332 -29.77 -6.65 -14.93
N LEU A 333 -29.51 -7.79 -14.29
CA LEU A 333 -29.06 -9.02 -14.97
C LEU A 333 -30.08 -10.15 -14.80
N ALA A 334 -31.22 -10.05 -15.50
CA ALA A 334 -32.04 -11.21 -15.76
C ALA A 334 -31.41 -12.01 -16.92
N GLY A 335 -30.29 -12.70 -16.64
CA GLY A 335 -29.61 -13.49 -17.68
C GLY A 335 -28.37 -14.29 -17.26
N ALA A 336 -27.76 -14.03 -16.09
CA ALA A 336 -26.61 -14.80 -15.64
C ALA A 336 -27.05 -16.21 -15.21
N ARG A 337 -26.86 -17.21 -16.10
CA ARG A 337 -26.91 -18.62 -15.72
C ARG A 337 -25.61 -18.94 -14.97
N PRO A 338 -25.67 -19.68 -13.85
CA PRO A 338 -24.46 -20.25 -13.28
C PRO A 338 -23.83 -21.19 -14.30
N SER A 339 -22.58 -20.94 -14.71
CA SER A 339 -21.78 -21.96 -15.38
C SER A 339 -21.49 -23.04 -14.34
N SER A 340 -22.28 -24.11 -14.33
CA SER A 340 -21.93 -25.33 -13.62
C SER A 340 -20.64 -25.86 -14.23
N ALA A 341 -19.55 -25.81 -13.47
CA ALA A 341 -18.34 -26.56 -13.77
C ALA A 341 -18.60 -28.05 -13.54
N THR A 342 -19.42 -28.65 -14.40
CA THR A 342 -19.61 -30.10 -14.58
C THR A 342 -20.40 -30.29 -15.88
N ASP A 343 -19.73 -30.23 -17.03
CA ASP A 343 -20.18 -30.94 -18.22
C ASP A 343 -19.13 -31.97 -18.58
N ALA A 344 -19.27 -33.16 -17.98
CA ALA A 344 -18.69 -34.37 -18.52
C ALA A 344 -19.62 -35.54 -18.17
N VAL A 345 -20.03 -36.24 -19.24
CA VAL A 345 -20.68 -37.56 -19.30
C VAL A 345 -22.22 -37.56 -19.29
N GLY A 346 -22.78 -37.48 -20.50
CA GLY A 346 -23.58 -38.56 -21.09
C GLY A 346 -25.10 -38.56 -20.84
N GLY A 347 -25.86 -38.69 -21.94
CA GLY A 347 -27.22 -39.21 -21.91
C GLY A 347 -28.22 -38.39 -22.72
N ALA A 348 -28.44 -38.80 -23.96
CA ALA A 348 -29.58 -38.38 -24.76
C ALA A 348 -30.90 -38.83 -24.11
N GLU A 349 -31.95 -38.01 -24.19
CA GLU A 349 -33.29 -38.48 -24.57
C GLU A 349 -34.25 -37.31 -24.90
N SER A 350 -35.15 -37.63 -25.81
CA SER A 350 -36.09 -36.80 -26.57
C SER A 350 -37.28 -36.27 -25.76
N GLY A 351 -37.81 -35.10 -26.15
CA GLY A 351 -39.12 -34.61 -25.72
C GLY A 351 -39.60 -33.42 -26.55
N SER A 352 -40.68 -33.62 -27.29
CA SER A 352 -41.28 -32.80 -28.34
C SER A 352 -42.17 -31.63 -27.87
N GLY A 353 -42.24 -30.58 -28.70
CA GLY A 353 -43.51 -29.93 -29.06
C GLY A 353 -43.74 -28.48 -28.62
N GLY A 354 -43.95 -27.58 -29.60
CA GLY A 354 -44.70 -26.33 -29.39
C GLY A 354 -44.15 -25.10 -30.13
N GLU A 355 -44.50 -24.93 -31.41
CA GLU A 355 -44.24 -23.74 -32.22
C GLU A 355 -45.07 -22.51 -31.77
N SER A 356 -44.51 -21.30 -31.88
CA SER A 356 -44.96 -20.23 -32.81
C SER A 356 -44.51 -18.83 -32.35
N GLY A 357 -43.97 -18.03 -33.29
CA GLY A 357 -43.79 -16.58 -33.10
C GLY A 357 -42.50 -15.99 -33.70
N SER A 358 -42.39 -15.98 -35.03
CA SER A 358 -41.35 -15.33 -35.81
C SER A 358 -41.36 -13.80 -35.67
N GLY A 359 -40.18 -13.21 -35.47
CA GLY A 359 -39.93 -11.77 -35.58
C GLY A 359 -38.45 -11.49 -35.78
N THR A 360 -37.97 -11.67 -37.01
CA THR A 360 -36.64 -11.30 -37.45
C THR A 360 -36.52 -9.77 -37.54
N GLY A 361 -35.86 -9.17 -36.55
CA GLY A 361 -35.34 -7.81 -36.61
C GLY A 361 -33.84 -7.86 -36.38
N ALA A 362 -33.06 -7.88 -37.46
CA ALA A 362 -31.62 -7.68 -37.42
C ALA A 362 -31.36 -6.22 -37.02
N GLY A 363 -31.23 -5.98 -35.71
CA GLY A 363 -30.75 -4.73 -35.14
C GLY A 363 -29.28 -4.89 -34.76
N GLN A 364 -28.41 -4.16 -35.43
CA GLN A 364 -27.03 -3.94 -35.01
C GLN A 364 -27.01 -3.44 -33.56
N SER A 365 -26.56 -4.25 -32.60
CA SER A 365 -26.28 -3.80 -31.25
C SER A 365 -24.80 -3.40 -31.17
N GLY A 366 -24.55 -2.10 -31.27
CA GLY A 366 -23.24 -1.53 -30.96
C GLY A 366 -22.85 -1.78 -29.50
N ASP A 367 -21.54 -1.75 -29.25
CA ASP A 367 -20.88 -1.88 -27.94
C ASP A 367 -21.48 -0.97 -26.85
N ALA A 368 -22.57 -1.41 -26.23
CA ALA A 368 -23.17 -0.71 -25.11
C ALA A 368 -22.48 -1.16 -23.81
N ALA A 369 -21.70 -0.26 -23.21
CA ALA A 369 -21.22 -0.46 -21.85
C ALA A 369 -22.41 -0.72 -20.92
N SER A 370 -22.39 -1.87 -20.24
CA SER A 370 -23.39 -2.25 -19.25
C SER A 370 -23.01 -1.64 -17.90
N VAL A 371 -24.00 -1.11 -17.17
CA VAL A 371 -23.82 -0.54 -15.82
C VAL A 371 -24.44 -1.48 -14.79
N LEU A 372 -23.63 -1.97 -13.84
CA LEU A 372 -24.06 -2.84 -12.75
C LEU A 372 -23.98 -2.08 -11.42
N CYS A 373 -25.10 -1.96 -10.70
CA CYS A 373 -25.15 -1.28 -9.41
C CYS A 373 -25.27 -2.28 -8.25
N PHE A 374 -24.30 -2.28 -7.35
CA PHE A 374 -24.31 -3.02 -6.10
C PHE A 374 -24.68 -2.11 -4.94
N GLU A 375 -25.59 -2.55 -4.06
CA GLU A 375 -25.89 -1.87 -2.80
C GLU A 375 -25.46 -2.74 -1.61
N GLY A 376 -24.66 -2.18 -0.71
CA GLY A 376 -24.22 -2.85 0.52
C GLY A 376 -24.87 -2.25 1.77
N TRP A 377 -25.39 -3.10 2.66
CA TRP A 377 -25.84 -2.74 4.01
C TRP A 377 -24.95 -3.38 5.07
N ALA A 378 -24.77 -2.73 6.21
CA ALA A 378 -24.31 -3.42 7.42
C ALA A 378 -25.52 -4.01 8.16
N GLY A 379 -25.46 -5.29 8.55
CA GLY A 379 -26.58 -5.98 9.22
C GLY A 379 -26.93 -5.34 10.57
N GLY A 380 -28.23 -5.29 10.92
CA GLY A 380 -28.72 -4.75 12.20
C GLY A 380 -29.06 -3.25 12.22
N ASN A 381 -28.94 -2.55 11.08
CA ASN A 381 -29.10 -1.09 10.99
C ASN A 381 -30.38 -0.63 10.27
N GLU A 382 -31.35 -1.52 10.08
CA GLU A 382 -32.62 -1.20 9.42
C GLU A 382 -33.47 -0.29 10.33
N GLY A 383 -33.67 0.98 9.93
CA GLY A 383 -34.63 1.89 10.58
C GLY A 383 -34.06 2.98 11.50
N LEU A 384 -32.74 3.15 11.59
CA LEU A 384 -32.15 4.24 12.39
C LEU A 384 -32.07 5.56 11.59
N PRO A 385 -32.67 6.67 12.08
CA PRO A 385 -32.81 7.93 11.33
C PRO A 385 -31.51 8.73 11.12
N SER A 386 -30.39 8.29 11.70
CA SER A 386 -29.10 9.01 11.69
C SER A 386 -28.00 8.39 10.83
N GLN A 387 -28.30 7.37 10.03
CA GLN A 387 -27.26 6.57 9.35
C GLN A 387 -27.20 6.81 7.82
N PRO A 388 -26.00 6.72 7.22
CA PRO A 388 -25.76 6.99 5.80
C PRO A 388 -26.52 6.03 4.86
N ALA A 389 -26.82 6.50 3.65
CA ALA A 389 -27.38 5.68 2.57
C ALA A 389 -26.47 4.47 2.26
N PRO A 390 -27.01 3.34 1.74
CA PRO A 390 -26.19 2.19 1.39
C PRO A 390 -25.09 2.58 0.40
N VAL A 391 -23.92 1.96 0.56
CA VAL A 391 -22.82 2.16 -0.37
C VAL A 391 -23.26 1.66 -1.74
N ARG A 392 -23.13 2.51 -2.76
CA ARG A 392 -23.44 2.17 -4.15
C ARG A 392 -22.17 2.05 -4.96
N VAL A 393 -21.94 0.88 -5.53
CA VAL A 393 -20.85 0.65 -6.50
C VAL A 393 -21.44 0.48 -7.88
N PHE A 394 -20.94 1.28 -8.82
CA PHE A 394 -21.29 1.19 -10.23
C PHE A 394 -20.12 0.56 -10.98
N VAL A 395 -20.35 -0.58 -11.61
CA VAL A 395 -19.40 -1.21 -12.54
C VAL A 395 -19.83 -0.82 -13.94
N VAL A 396 -18.95 -0.18 -14.69
CA VAL A 396 -19.21 0.24 -16.07
C VAL A 396 -18.20 -0.45 -16.99
N GLY A 397 -18.67 -1.28 -17.92
CA GLY A 397 -17.81 -2.03 -18.84
C GLY A 397 -18.60 -2.95 -19.78
N GLN A 398 -17.93 -3.79 -20.57
CA GLN A 398 -18.62 -4.90 -21.23
C GLN A 398 -18.92 -5.98 -20.17
N VAL A 399 -20.19 -6.08 -19.76
CA VAL A 399 -20.63 -6.97 -18.67
C VAL A 399 -21.57 -8.07 -19.19
N GLU A 400 -21.45 -8.46 -20.46
CA GLU A 400 -22.26 -9.55 -21.01
C GLU A 400 -21.88 -10.90 -20.36
N GLY A 401 -22.85 -11.54 -19.70
CA GLY A 401 -22.70 -12.92 -19.18
C GLY A 401 -21.77 -13.13 -17.96
N ALA A 402 -21.12 -12.10 -17.43
CA ALA A 402 -19.94 -12.23 -16.57
C ALA A 402 -20.16 -12.32 -15.04
N VAL A 403 -21.40 -12.35 -14.54
CA VAL A 403 -21.64 -12.46 -13.10
C VAL A 403 -21.74 -13.92 -12.66
N GLY A 404 -20.59 -14.47 -12.25
CA GLY A 404 -20.50 -15.75 -11.56
C GLY A 404 -20.63 -15.59 -10.04
N TRP A 405 -21.34 -16.50 -9.38
CA TRP A 405 -21.34 -16.61 -7.92
C TRP A 405 -20.47 -17.79 -7.51
N LEU A 406 -19.39 -17.50 -6.81
CA LEU A 406 -18.58 -18.51 -6.13
C LEU A 406 -18.83 -18.37 -4.62
N PRO A 407 -19.18 -19.45 -3.91
CA PRO A 407 -19.38 -19.37 -2.47
C PRO A 407 -18.07 -18.97 -1.79
N ALA A 408 -18.11 -17.95 -0.92
CA ALA A 408 -17.00 -17.60 -0.05
C ALA A 408 -16.56 -18.84 0.73
N ARG A 409 -15.26 -19.05 0.94
CA ARG A 409 -14.73 -20.19 1.69
C ARG A 409 -14.09 -19.73 3.00
N GLU A 410 -14.24 -20.52 4.05
CA GLU A 410 -13.50 -20.33 5.31
C GLU A 410 -12.02 -20.69 5.12
N ALA A 411 -11.18 -20.36 6.11
CA ALA A 411 -9.75 -20.67 6.10
C ALA A 411 -9.45 -22.17 6.00
N ASP A 412 -10.39 -23.03 6.37
CA ASP A 412 -10.30 -24.50 6.24
C ASP A 412 -10.78 -25.02 4.87
N GLY A 413 -11.13 -24.12 3.95
CA GLY A 413 -11.61 -24.44 2.61
C GLY A 413 -13.09 -24.82 2.52
N SER A 414 -13.82 -24.87 3.64
CA SER A 414 -15.27 -25.12 3.63
C SER A 414 -16.03 -23.93 3.01
N ALA A 415 -17.10 -24.20 2.27
CA ALA A 415 -17.94 -23.14 1.73
C ALA A 415 -18.76 -22.50 2.85
N ARG A 416 -18.69 -21.16 2.97
CA ARG A 416 -19.61 -20.39 3.82
C ARG A 416 -21.03 -20.65 3.35
N PRO A 417 -21.94 -21.08 4.24
CA PRO A 417 -23.33 -21.24 3.87
C PRO A 417 -23.88 -19.91 3.37
N ARG A 418 -24.66 -19.94 2.28
CA ARG A 418 -25.44 -18.77 1.85
C ARG A 418 -26.23 -18.28 3.05
N PRO A 419 -26.26 -16.96 3.34
CA PRO A 419 -27.19 -16.44 4.32
C PRO A 419 -28.62 -16.88 3.94
N PRO A 420 -29.48 -17.20 4.92
CA PRO A 420 -30.84 -17.65 4.64
C PRO A 420 -31.52 -16.65 3.72
N THR A 421 -32.04 -17.16 2.60
CA THR A 421 -32.68 -16.35 1.55
C THR A 421 -33.77 -15.46 2.14
N CYS A 422 -33.63 -14.14 2.01
CA CYS A 422 -34.76 -13.24 2.17
C CYS A 422 -35.75 -13.48 1.03
N SER A 423 -36.93 -13.99 1.37
CA SER A 423 -38.10 -13.96 0.52
C SER A 423 -38.44 -12.51 0.19
N CYS A 424 -38.45 -12.15 -1.10
CA CYS A 424 -39.07 -10.90 -1.54
C CYS A 424 -40.56 -10.94 -1.20
N PRO A 425 -41.10 -10.00 -0.39
CA PRO A 425 -42.55 -9.85 -0.33
C PRO A 425 -43.04 -9.36 -1.72
N PRO A 426 -44.19 -9.84 -2.22
CA PRO A 426 -44.74 -9.37 -3.48
C PRO A 426 -45.04 -7.87 -3.39
N ALA A 427 -44.79 -7.15 -4.48
CA ALA A 427 -45.04 -5.72 -4.58
C ALA A 427 -46.52 -5.41 -4.22
N PRO A 428 -46.80 -4.35 -3.45
CA PRO A 428 -48.18 -3.94 -3.21
C PRO A 428 -48.80 -3.52 -4.55
N THR A 429 -49.86 -4.22 -4.95
CA THR A 429 -50.73 -3.80 -6.03
C THR A 429 -51.27 -2.43 -5.69
N ARG A 430 -50.85 -1.40 -6.43
CA ARG A 430 -51.54 -0.11 -6.43
C ARG A 430 -52.96 -0.35 -6.98
N SER A 431 -53.96 -0.26 -6.11
CA SER A 431 -55.33 0.01 -6.56
C SER A 431 -55.37 1.40 -7.18
N ALA A 432 -56.02 1.49 -8.34
CA ALA A 432 -56.14 2.67 -9.20
C ALA A 432 -56.65 3.92 -8.48
#